data_AF-W7CLH0-F1
#
_entry.id   AF-W7CLH0-F1
#
_cell.length_a   1.000
_cell.length_b   1.000
_cell.length_c   1.000
_cell.angle_alpha   90.00
_cell.angle_beta   90.00
_cell.angle_gamma   90.00
#
_symmetry.space_group_name_H-M   'P 1'
#
loop_
_entity.id
_entity.type
_entity.pdbx_description
1 polymer ?
#
loop_
_entity_poly.entity_id
_entity_poly.type
_entity_poly.pdbx_seq_one_letter_code
_entity_poly.pdbx_strand_id
1 'polypeptide(L)' 'MSLYLLVALALAGYFTLLFIIAQIIHNNAIVDLAWGPGFVLVAWMGYLVMPTKTVLATIVVSLVTLWGYACLPI' A
#
# COMPACT_ATOMS: atom_id res chain seq x y z
N MET A 1 4.05 9.52 17.09
CA MET A 1 3.25 9.71 15.87
C MET A 1 2.09 8.73 15.91
N SER A 2 0.85 9.16 15.67
CA SER A 2 -0.27 8.21 15.57
C SER A 2 -0.08 7.32 14.33
N LEU A 3 -0.24 6.00 14.46
CA LEU A 3 -0.15 5.05 13.34
C LEU A 3 -1.07 5.47 12.18
N TYR A 4 -2.27 5.94 12.51
CA TYR A 4 -3.24 6.41 11.53
C TYR A 4 -2.73 7.61 10.73
N LEU A 5 -2.03 8.54 11.38
CA LEU A 5 -1.45 9.70 10.72
C LEU A 5 -0.30 9.31 9.79
N LEU A 6 0.55 8.37 10.22
CA LEU A 6 1.61 7.83 9.37
C LEU A 6 1.04 7.20 8.11
N VAL A 7 0.03 6.32 8.27
CA VAL A 7 -0.66 5.65 7.16
C VAL A 7 -1.31 6.66 6.22
N ALA A 8 -2.02 7.66 6.75
CA ALA A 8 -2.66 8.70 5.96
C ALA A 8 -1.65 9.50 5.11
N LEU A 9 -0.52 9.91 5.70
CA LEU A 9 0.52 10.66 4.98
C LEU A 9 1.18 9.82 3.88
N ALA A 10 1.46 8.55 4.15
CA ALA A 10 2.06 7.68 3.15
C ALA A 10 1.12 7.41 1.98
N LEU A 11 -0.17 7.17 2.25
CA LEU A 11 -1.19 7.01 1.21
C LEU A 11 -1.38 8.29 0.41
N ALA A 12 -1.42 9.45 1.06
CA ALA A 12 -1.51 10.75 0.39
C ALA A 12 -0.31 10.97 -0.56
N GLY A 13 0.92 10.71 -0.10
CA GLY A 13 2.11 10.77 -0.93
C GLY A 13 2.08 9.78 -2.10
N TYR A 14 1.73 8.52 -1.83
CA TYR A 14 1.64 7.46 -2.82
C TYR A 14 0.63 7.79 -3.93
N PHE A 15 -0.61 8.15 -3.57
CA PHE A 15 -1.65 8.48 -4.54
C PHE A 15 -1.42 9.82 -5.24
N THR A 16 -0.75 10.78 -4.61
CA THR A 16 -0.38 12.04 -5.29
C THR A 16 0.66 11.78 -6.39
N LEU A 17 1.67 10.96 -6.11
CA LEU A 17 2.66 10.57 -7.12
C LEU A 17 2.00 9.78 -8.26
N LEU A 18 1.14 8.82 -7.93
CA LEU A 18 0.38 8.08 -8.94
C LEU A 18 -0.53 8.96 -9.77
N PHE A 19 -1.18 9.95 -9.17
CA PHE A 19 -2.01 10.90 -9.89
C PHE A 19 -1.18 11.68 -10.91
N ILE A 20 -0.01 12.19 -10.52
CA ILE A 20 0.92 12.87 -11.44
C ILE A 20 1.32 11.94 -12.59
N ILE A 21 1.70 10.70 -12.27
CA ILE A 21 2.05 9.68 -13.26
C ILE A 21 0.88 9.42 -14.22
N ALA A 22 -0.33 9.23 -13.69
CA ALA A 22 -1.57 9.02 -14.45
C ALA A 22 -1.88 10.18 -15.41
N GLN A 23 -1.64 11.43 -15.00
CA GLN A 23 -1.78 12.58 -15.88
C GLN A 23 -0.75 12.57 -17.02
N ILE A 24 0.51 12.23 -16.74
CA ILE A 24 1.59 12.18 -17.75
C ILE A 24 1.31 11.12 -18.80
N ILE A 25 0.82 9.95 -18.39
CA ILE A 25 0.51 8.84 -19.30
C ILE A 25 -0.92 8.89 -19.87
N HIS A 26 -1.68 9.93 -19.51
CA HIS A 26 -3.08 10.14 -19.91
C HIS A 26 -3.98 8.91 -19.67
N ASN A 27 -3.69 8.12 -18.64
CA ASN A 27 -4.45 6.92 -18.30
C ASN A 27 -4.72 6.85 -16.80
N ASN A 28 -5.93 7.26 -16.42
CA ASN A 28 -6.38 7.26 -15.03
C ASN A 28 -6.73 5.86 -14.50
N ALA A 29 -6.93 4.86 -15.37
CA ALA A 29 -7.26 3.49 -14.97
C ALA A 29 -6.10 2.82 -14.20
N ILE A 30 -4.89 3.37 -14.26
CA ILE A 30 -3.73 2.88 -13.53
C ILE A 30 -3.89 3.10 -12.02
N VAL A 31 -4.69 4.08 -11.61
CA VAL A 31 -5.03 4.30 -10.20
C VAL A 31 -5.83 3.13 -9.64
N ASP A 32 -6.73 2.53 -10.43
CA ASP A 32 -7.53 1.38 -10.01
C ASP A 32 -6.65 0.15 -9.77
N LEU A 33 -5.62 -0.03 -10.59
CA LEU A 33 -4.63 -1.09 -10.42
C LEU A 33 -3.71 -0.88 -9.21
N ALA A 34 -3.35 0.38 -8.95
CA ALA A 34 -2.40 0.75 -7.92
C ALA A 34 -2.95 0.61 -6.49
N TRP A 35 -4.25 0.38 -6.31
CA TRP A 35 -4.83 0.07 -5.00
C TRP A 35 -4.22 -1.17 -4.36
N GLY A 36 -3.93 -2.22 -5.15
CA GLY A 36 -3.31 -3.45 -4.64
C GLY A 36 -1.99 -3.19 -3.90
N PRO A 37 -0.98 -2.59 -4.55
CA PRO A 37 0.27 -2.18 -3.90
C PRO A 37 0.07 -1.16 -2.77
N GLY A 38 -0.94 -0.30 -2.85
CA GLY A 38 -1.33 0.60 -1.77
C GLY A 38 -1.66 -0.13 -0.46
N PHE A 39 -2.44 -1.22 -0.53
CA PHE A 39 -2.74 -2.05 0.65
C PHE A 39 -1.50 -2.76 1.20
N VAL A 40 -0.60 -3.23 0.33
CA VAL A 40 0.69 -3.81 0.74
C VAL A 40 1.50 -2.80 1.54
N LEU A 41 1.60 -1.55 1.05
CA LEU A 41 2.31 -0.48 1.73
C LEU A 41 1.77 -0.25 3.16
N VAL A 42 0.44 -0.16 3.31
CA VAL A 42 -0.19 0.07 4.62
C VAL A 42 0.04 -1.10 5.56
N ALA A 43 -0.12 -2.33 5.08
CA ALA A 43 0.09 -3.54 5.87
C ALA A 43 1.54 -3.61 6.41
N TRP A 44 2.52 -3.31 5.57
CA TRP A 44 3.92 -3.25 5.98
C TRP A 44 4.20 -2.13 6.95
N MET A 45 3.66 -0.92 6.75
CA MET A 45 3.86 0.17 7.71
C MET A 45 3.28 -0.17 9.09
N GLY A 46 2.07 -0.72 9.15
CA GLY A 46 1.47 -1.19 10.40
C GLY A 46 2.31 -2.29 11.05
N TYR A 47 2.73 -3.28 10.27
CA TYR A 47 3.58 -4.37 10.74
C TYR A 47 4.93 -3.88 11.25
N LEU A 48 5.58 -2.90 10.62
CA LEU A 48 6.88 -2.39 11.02
C LEU A 48 6.80 -1.53 12.29
N VAL A 49 5.75 -0.72 12.43
CA VAL A 49 5.58 0.19 13.57
C VAL A 49 5.06 -0.53 14.83
N MET A 50 4.37 -1.66 14.69
CA MET A 50 3.83 -2.35 15.87
C MET A 50 4.95 -2.78 16.84
N PRO A 51 4.78 -2.60 18.16
CA PRO A 51 5.83 -2.89 19.14
C PRO A 51 6.16 -4.39 19.26
N THR A 52 5.18 -5.26 19.04
CA THR A 52 5.34 -6.72 19.13
C THR A 52 4.80 -7.36 17.87
N LYS A 53 5.64 -8.07 17.12
CA LYS A 53 5.19 -8.81 15.94
C LYS A 53 4.48 -10.08 16.38
N THR A 54 3.18 -10.18 16.09
CA THR A 54 2.41 -11.39 16.39
C THR A 54 2.40 -12.31 15.19
N VAL A 55 2.26 -13.62 15.41
CA VAL A 55 2.15 -14.62 14.33
C VAL A 55 1.01 -14.27 13.37
N LEU A 56 -0.14 -13.82 13.89
CA LEU A 56 -1.27 -13.36 13.09
C LEU A 56 -0.90 -12.18 12.20
N ALA A 57 -0.22 -11.15 12.73
CA ALA A 57 0.19 -9.99 11.94
C ALA A 57 1.19 -10.38 10.85
N THR A 58 2.09 -11.32 11.13
CA THR A 58 3.02 -11.86 10.13
C THR A 58 2.29 -12.63 9.03
N ILE A 59 1.29 -13.44 9.38
CA ILE A 59 0.47 -14.15 8.38
C ILE A 59 -0.29 -13.14 7.50
N VAL A 60 -0.92 -12.14 8.11
CA VAL A 60 -1.67 -11.11 7.39
C VAL A 60 -0.75 -10.33 6.44
N VAL A 61 0.40 -9.84 6.89
CA VAL A 61 1.30 -9.05 6.03
C VAL A 61 1.82 -9.90 4.86
N SER A 62 2.11 -11.18 5.09
CA SER A 62 2.51 -12.12 4.05
C SER A 62 1.41 -12.37 3.02
N LEU A 63 0.18 -12.64 3.46
CA LEU A 63 -0.97 -12.86 2.57
C LEU A 63 -1.31 -11.61 1.76
N VAL A 64 -1.30 -10.44 2.39
CA VAL A 64 -1.54 -9.16 1.70
C VAL A 64 -0.44 -8.88 0.69
N THR A 65 0.82 -9.18 1.00
CA THR A 65 1.94 -9.03 0.06
C THR A 65 1.78 -9.94 -1.15
N LEU A 66 1.43 -11.22 -0.93
CA LEU A 66 1.19 -12.19 -2.01
C LEU A 66 0.02 -11.76 -2.90
N TRP A 67 -1.09 -11.34 -2.29
CA TRP A 67 -2.27 -10.85 -3.00
C TRP A 67 -1.97 -9.59 -3.80
N GLY A 68 -1.30 -8.60 -3.20
CA GLY A 68 -0.99 -7.33 -3.87
C GLY A 68 -0.01 -7.50 -5.03
N TYR A 69 0.91 -8.46 -4.94
CA TYR A 69 1.79 -8.82 -6.05
C TYR A 69 1.05 -9.55 -7.17
N ALA A 70 0.13 -10.47 -6.84
CA ALA A 70 -0.70 -11.16 -7.82
C ALA A 70 -1.68 -10.23 -8.56
N CYS A 71 -2.03 -9.08 -7.95
CA CYS A 71 -2.90 -8.07 -8.56
C CYS A 71 -2.17 -7.19 -9.58
N LEU A 72 -0.82 -7.19 -9.59
CA LEU A 72 -0.05 -6.54 -10.63
C LEU A 72 -0.07 -7.41 -11.90
N PRO A 73 -0.39 -6.84 -13.09
CA PRO A 73 -0.37 -7.57 -14.34
C PRO A 73 1.10 -7.67 -14.75
N ILE A 74 1.72 -8.78 -14.38
CA ILE A 74 3.02 -9.24 -14.91
C ILE A 74 2.75 -10.05 -16.17
#